data_AF-A0A1C6F8R0-F1
#
_entry.id   AF-A0A1C6F8R0-F1
#
_cell.length_a   1.000
_cell.length_b   1.000
_cell.length_c   1.000
_cell.angle_alpha   90.00
_cell.angle_beta   90.00
_cell.angle_gamma   90.00
#
_symmetry.space_group_name_H-M   'P 1'
#
loop_
_entity.id
_entity.type
_entity.pdbx_description
1 polymer ?
#
loop_
_entity_poly.entity_id
_entity_poly.type
_entity_poly.pdbx_seq_one_letter_code
_entity_poly.pdbx_strand_id
1 'polypeptide(L)' 'MKIYKVEFLVRKQGETNYFIYIEAKNQRNAKEAARQIWEKNHCSHMFHLTAKSANLDHYKIDTFYRIREY' A
#
# COMPACT_ATOMS: atom_id res chain seq x y z
N MET A 1 8.62 -4.47 -15.74
CA MET A 1 7.94 -3.83 -14.60
C MET A 1 8.51 -4.43 -13.31
N LYS A 2 8.37 -3.75 -12.17
CA LYS A 2 8.88 -4.23 -10.87
C LYS A 2 7.76 -4.21 -9.85
N ILE A 3 7.82 -5.11 -8.89
CA ILE A 3 6.88 -5.14 -7.77
C ILE A 3 7.39 -4.21 -6.67
N TYR A 4 6.48 -3.39 -6.17
CA TYR A 4 6.73 -2.47 -5.08
C TYR A 4 5.80 -2.79 -3.92
N LYS A 5 6.36 -2.93 -2.72
CA LYS A 5 5.60 -2.89 -1.48
C LYS A 5 5.35 -1.42 -1.14
N VAL A 6 4.08 -1.02 -1.15
CA VAL A 6 3.65 0.31 -0.73
C VAL A 6 3.05 0.19 0.66
N GLU A 7 3.71 0.81 1.63
CA GLU A 7 3.30 0.86 3.04
C GLU A 7 2.70 2.25 3.32
N PHE A 8 1.62 2.29 4.07
CA PHE A 8 0.91 3.53 4.37
C PHE A 8 0.14 3.44 5.69
N LEU A 9 -0.06 4.61 6.29
CA LEU A 9 -0.85 4.78 7.50
C LEU A 9 -2.26 5.24 7.14
N VAL A 10 -3.24 4.77 7.89
CA VAL A 10 -4.62 5.25 7.82
C VAL A 10 -5.04 5.69 9.21
N ARG A 11 -5.58 6.91 9.30
CA ARG A 11 -6.12 7.44 10.55
C ARG A 11 -7.63 7.26 10.57
N LYS A 12 -8.10 6.15 11.14
CA LYS A 12 -9.53 5.90 11.39
C LYS A 12 -9.67 5.42 12.83
N GLN A 13 -10.01 6.35 13.74
CA GLN A 13 -10.11 6.09 15.19
C GLN A 13 -8.80 5.51 15.81
N GLY A 14 -7.66 5.91 15.26
CA GLY A 14 -6.32 5.39 15.59
C GLY A 14 -5.44 5.33 14.35
N GLU A 15 -4.12 5.20 14.53
CA GLU A 15 -3.18 4.99 13.44
C GLU A 15 -3.06 3.50 13.15
N THR A 16 -3.47 3.09 11.95
CA THR A 16 -3.35 1.71 11.49
C THR A 16 -2.41 1.66 10.29
N ASN A 17 -1.39 0.81 10.38
CA ASN A 17 -0.48 0.55 9.27
C ASN A 17 -1.06 -0.50 8.31
N TYR A 18 -0.95 -0.22 7.02
CA TYR A 18 -1.30 -1.11 5.93
C TYR A 18 -0.17 -1.21 4.92
N PHE A 19 -0.17 -2.29 4.15
CA PHE A 19 0.66 -2.41 2.96
C PHE A 19 -0.06 -3.10 1.82
N ILE A 20 0.40 -2.83 0.61
CA ILE A 20 -0.08 -3.42 -0.64
C ILE A 20 1.10 -3.67 -1.57
N TYR A 21 1.05 -4.75 -2.34
CA TYR A 21 2.02 -4.99 -3.40
C TYR A 21 1.43 -4.53 -4.73
N ILE A 22 2.18 -3.71 -5.46
CA ILE A 22 1.78 -3.17 -6.76
C ILE A 22 2.90 -3.37 -7.77
N GLU A 23 2.54 -3.88 -8.93
CA GLU A 23 3.42 -3.87 -10.08
C GLU A 23 3.39 -2.49 -10.75
N ALA A 24 4.55 -1.84 -10.83
CA ALA A 24 4.68 -0.52 -11.44
C ALA A 24 6.02 -0.37 -12.17
N LYS A 25 6.12 0.68 -12.99
CA LYS A 25 7.40 1.03 -13.64
C LYS A 25 8.39 1.67 -12.65
N ASN A 26 7.86 2.48 -11.71
CA ASN A 26 8.64 3.28 -10.77
C ASN A 26 7.90 3.38 -9.42
N GLN A 27 8.62 3.76 -8.35
CA GLN A 27 8.04 3.95 -7.01
C GLN A 27 6.89 4.98 -7.00
N ARG A 28 7.00 6.06 -7.77
CA ARG A 28 5.95 7.10 -7.88
C ARG A 28 4.64 6.50 -8.39
N ASN A 29 4.69 5.77 -9.50
CA ASN A 29 3.51 5.10 -10.07
C ASN A 29 2.92 4.07 -9.10
N ALA A 30 3.76 3.35 -8.33
CA ALA A 30 3.27 2.43 -7.32
C ALA A 30 2.47 3.14 -6.22
N LYS A 31 2.96 4.29 -5.73
CA LYS A 31 2.24 5.10 -4.73
C LYS A 31 0.93 5.65 -5.27
N GLU A 32 0.93 6.18 -6.49
CA GLU A 32 -0.29 6.72 -7.13
C GLU A 32 -1.33 5.62 -7.36
N ALA A 33 -0.91 4.45 -7.85
CA ALA A 33 -1.81 3.30 -8.02
C ALA A 33 -2.40 2.85 -6.67
N ALA A 34 -1.56 2.69 -5.64
CA ALA A 34 -2.01 2.30 -4.30
C ALA A 34 -3.05 3.28 -3.75
N ARG A 35 -2.82 4.58 -3.99
CA ARG A 35 -3.74 5.64 -3.59
C ARG A 35 -5.09 5.53 -4.31
N GLN A 36 -5.10 5.36 -5.63
CA GLN A 36 -6.33 5.23 -6.41
C GLN A 36 -7.15 4.00 -5.99
N ILE A 37 -6.48 2.86 -5.76
CA ILE A 37 -7.15 1.62 -5.34
C ILE A 37 -7.75 1.81 -3.95
N TRP A 38 -7.05 2.49 -3.05
CA TRP A 38 -7.54 2.75 -1.70
C TRP A 38 -8.71 3.74 -1.69
N GLU A 39 -8.59 4.89 -2.36
CA GLU A 39 -9.64 5.92 -2.45
C GLU A 39 -10.93 5.36 -3.09
N LYS A 40 -10.83 4.34 -3.95
CA LYS A 40 -11.99 3.65 -4.53
C LYS A 40 -12.74 2.76 -3.53
N ASN A 41 -12.04 2.14 -2.59
CA ASN A 41 -12.61 1.14 -1.66
C ASN A 41 -12.82 1.69 -0.23
N HIS A 42 -12.17 2.80 0.13
CA HIS A 42 -12.14 3.33 1.48
C HIS A 42 -12.26 4.86 1.50
N CYS A 43 -13.03 5.39 2.45
CA CYS A 43 -13.19 6.84 2.65
C CYS A 43 -12.12 7.48 3.55
N SER A 44 -11.11 6.73 3.98
CA SER A 44 -10.09 7.24 4.92
C SER A 44 -8.84 7.69 4.18
N HIS A 45 -8.25 8.81 4.58
CA HIS A 45 -7.01 9.31 3.96
C HIS A 45 -5.80 8.42 4.30
N MET A 46 -4.99 8.14 3.28
CA MET A 46 -3.67 7.52 3.42
C MET A 46 -2.62 8.59 3.75
N PHE A 47 -1.74 8.27 4.70
CA PHE A 47 -0.63 9.10 5.13
C PHE A 47 0.69 8.32 5.05
N HIS A 48 1.82 9.02 4.98
CA HIS A 48 3.17 8.44 4.98
C HIS A 48 3.41 7.31 3.96
N LEU A 49 2.91 7.45 2.72
CA LEU A 49 3.10 6.45 1.68
C LEU A 49 4.58 6.24 1.37
N THR A 50 5.07 5.04 1.64
CA THR A 50 6.44 4.61 1.38
C THR A 50 6.41 3.45 0.39
N ALA A 51 7.15 3.55 -0.72
CA ALA A 51 7.21 2.50 -1.73
C ALA A 51 8.63 1.96 -1.83
N LYS A 52 8.79 0.65 -1.64
CA LYS A 52 10.08 -0.04 -1.75
C LYS A 52 9.95 -1.18 -2.76
N SER A 53 10.98 -1.41 -3.57
CA SER A 53 11.01 -2.59 -4.43
C SER A 53 11.02 -3.85 -3.57
N ALA A 54 10.18 -4.81 -3.88
CA ALA A 54 10.05 -6.04 -3.11
C ALA A 54 9.76 -7.22 -4.04
N ASN A 55 10.17 -8.42 -3.62
CA ASN A 55 9.79 -9.66 -4.27
C ASN A 55 8.47 -10.16 -3.68
N LEU A 56 7.61 -10.68 -4.55
CA LEU A 56 6.30 -11.20 -4.17
C LEU A 56 6.43 -12.71 -3.94
N ASP A 57 6.55 -13.12 -2.69
CA ASP A 57 6.67 -14.55 -2.33
C ASP A 57 5.30 -15.17 -2.04
N HIS A 58 4.58 -14.67 -1.02
CA HIS A 58 3.34 -15.27 -0.51
C HIS A 58 2.11 -14.35 -0.55
N TYR A 59 2.28 -13.10 -0.99
CA TYR A 59 1.22 -12.09 -0.97
C TYR A 59 0.61 -11.93 -2.37
N LYS A 60 -0.66 -11.51 -2.42
CA LYS A 60 -1.32 -11.18 -3.69
C LYS A 60 -1.07 -9.71 -4.03
N ILE A 61 -0.83 -9.45 -5.32
CA ILE A 61 -0.83 -8.09 -5.87
C ILE A 61 -2.22 -7.50 -5.70
N ASP A 62 -2.31 -6.18 -5.52
CA ASP A 62 -3.57 -5.44 -5.40
C ASP A 62 -4.39 -5.74 -4.13
N THR A 63 -3.85 -6.53 -3.19
CA THR A 63 -4.52 -6.87 -1.93
C THR A 63 -3.95 -6.05 -0.77
N PHE A 64 -4.82 -5.43 0.02
CA PHE A 64 -4.43 -4.69 1.22
C PHE A 64 -4.26 -5.62 2.42
N TYR A 65 -3.12 -5.49 3.09
CA TYR A 65 -2.79 -6.21 4.30
C TYR A 65 -2.60 -5.23 5.46
N ARG A 66 -3.25 -5.50 6.58
CA ARG A 66 -3.10 -4.71 7.81
C ARG A 66 -1.90 -5.22 8.60
N ILE A 67 -0.99 -4.33 8.98
CA ILE A 67 0.07 -4.63 9.94
C ILE A 67 -0.56 -4.52 11.34
N ARG A 68 -0.60 -5.63 12.07
CA ARG A 68 -0.95 -5.64 13.50
C ARG A 68 0.36 -5.56 14.26
N GLU A 69 0.60 -4.44 14.93
CA GLU A 69 1.63 -4.37 15.97
C GLU A 69 1.15 -5.22 17.15
N TYR A 70 2.00 -6.14 17.60
CA TYR A 70 1.74 -7.11 18.67
C TYR A 70 2.17 -6.53 20.01
#